data_AF-A0A6I3SM87-F1
#
_entry.id   AF-A0A6I3SM87-F1
#
_cell.length_a   1.000
_cell.length_b   1.000
_cell.length_c   1.000
_cell.angle_alpha   90.00
_cell.angle_beta   90.00
_cell.angle_gamma   90.00
#
_symmetry.space_group_name_H-M   'P 1'
#
loop_
_entity.id
_entity.type
_entity.pdbx_description
1 polymer ?
#
loop_
_entity_poly.entity_id
_entity_poly.type
_entity_poly.pdbx_seq_one_letter_code
_entity_poly.pdbx_strand_id
1 'polypeptide(L)'
;MINAFKAGTSVIDEATMNSILSLQPFSLIYDGTQVDAKTGAGVVQFDCASYDYLISFIASGVTEISRIELELVKDGTGADVTVEIRSGLSIDGSTEGTLVKKMVLPTEFLPAAKSYMSVPVDVTGLTSGARYWLVIRKKGDATNHFHVHGETNADSNHLCYYRSGTGTWAPTNAIHFKIFSGENGELKHGMYGNGYTTVEYSGEMISKMYRYLPPAGTTQGGIRDVLTYTWNGEYLKRGGL
;
A
#
# COMPACT_ATOMS: atom_id res chain seq x y z
N MET A 1 -8.29 11.00 14.57
CA MET A 1 -7.38 10.00 13.97
C MET A 1 -7.23 8.87 14.96
N ILE A 2 -7.55 7.64 14.56
CA ILE A 2 -7.43 6.45 15.43
C ILE A 2 -5.96 6.01 15.43
N ASN A 3 -5.39 5.70 16.60
CA ASN A 3 -4.03 5.17 16.73
C ASN A 3 -4.03 3.92 17.62
N ALA A 4 -2.98 3.10 17.62
CA ALA A 4 -2.87 2.02 18.62
C ALA A 4 -2.65 2.58 20.05
N PHE A 5 -2.89 1.76 21.09
CA PHE A 5 -2.63 2.13 22.50
C PHE A 5 -1.19 2.62 22.70
N LYS A 6 -1.00 3.59 23.62
CA LYS A 6 0.32 4.11 24.00
C LYS A 6 0.98 3.22 25.07
N ALA A 7 2.32 3.25 25.14
CA ALA A 7 3.14 2.87 26.31
C ALA A 7 2.82 1.53 27.03
N GLY A 8 2.29 0.52 26.33
CA GLY A 8 1.96 -0.77 26.95
C GLY A 8 0.78 -0.72 27.93
N THR A 9 0.06 0.40 28.03
CA THR A 9 -1.16 0.51 28.84
C THR A 9 -2.30 -0.25 28.15
N SER A 10 -2.79 -1.29 28.83
CA SER A 10 -3.92 -2.14 28.42
C SER A 10 -5.27 -1.68 28.98
N VAL A 11 -5.29 -0.57 29.73
CA VAL A 11 -6.49 -0.03 30.37
C VAL A 11 -7.21 0.89 29.40
N ILE A 12 -8.53 0.67 29.25
CA ILE A 12 -9.43 1.58 28.55
C ILE A 12 -9.83 2.66 29.56
N ASP A 13 -9.24 3.87 29.49
CA ASP A 13 -9.66 5.04 30.28
C ASP A 13 -10.10 6.19 29.37
N GLU A 14 -11.07 7.00 29.77
CA GLU A 14 -11.67 8.08 28.96
C GLU A 14 -10.66 9.07 28.35
N ALA A 15 -9.56 9.39 29.06
CA ALA A 15 -8.52 10.30 28.61
C ALA A 15 -7.50 9.62 27.66
N THR A 16 -7.37 8.29 27.71
CA THR A 16 -6.53 7.49 26.80
C THR A 16 -7.32 6.70 25.76
N MET A 17 -8.65 6.74 25.85
CA MET A 17 -9.57 6.03 24.97
C MET A 17 -9.36 6.56 23.58
N ASN A 18 -8.94 5.68 22.68
CA ASN A 18 -9.06 5.99 21.27
C ASN A 18 -10.51 6.34 21.01
N SER A 19 -10.70 7.31 20.13
CA SER A 19 -11.97 7.74 19.53
C SER A 19 -12.79 6.61 18.86
N ILE A 20 -12.49 5.33 19.10
CA ILE A 20 -13.23 4.14 18.66
C ILE A 20 -14.73 4.22 18.96
N LEU A 21 -15.14 4.94 20.01
CA LEU A 21 -16.55 5.15 20.37
C LEU A 21 -17.21 6.39 19.71
N SER A 22 -16.46 7.22 18.98
CA SER A 22 -17.02 8.30 18.17
C SER A 22 -16.83 8.00 16.68
N LEU A 23 -17.83 8.30 15.85
CA LEU A 23 -17.72 8.19 14.40
C LEU A 23 -16.57 9.10 13.94
N GLN A 24 -15.43 8.50 13.62
CA GLN A 24 -14.30 9.20 13.03
C GLN A 24 -14.52 9.34 11.53
N PRO A 25 -13.98 10.39 10.89
CA PRO A 25 -13.91 10.43 9.42
C PRO A 25 -13.26 9.15 8.91
N PHE A 26 -13.93 8.51 7.95
CA PHE A 26 -13.50 7.27 7.33
C PHE A 26 -13.74 7.33 5.83
N SER A 27 -13.05 6.46 5.10
CA SER A 27 -13.25 6.26 3.67
C SER A 27 -13.44 4.77 3.41
N LEU A 28 -14.43 4.43 2.58
CA LEU A 28 -14.64 3.05 2.11
C LEU A 28 -14.14 2.97 0.69
N ILE A 29 -13.23 2.03 0.44
CA ILE A 29 -12.61 1.80 -0.86
C ILE A 29 -13.08 0.45 -1.35
N TYR A 30 -13.66 0.43 -2.54
CA TYR A 30 -14.12 -0.77 -3.21
C TYR A 30 -13.05 -1.29 -4.18
N ASP A 31 -13.34 -2.39 -4.87
CA ASP A 31 -12.44 -2.93 -5.91
C ASP A 31 -12.04 -1.85 -6.91
N GLY A 32 -13.00 -1.04 -7.34
CA GLY A 32 -12.75 0.06 -8.25
C GLY A 32 -12.47 -0.42 -9.68
N THR A 33 -12.36 0.55 -10.58
CA THR A 33 -11.93 0.33 -11.96
C THR A 33 -10.44 0.61 -12.08
N GLN A 34 -9.71 -0.28 -12.75
CA GLN A 34 -8.29 -0.06 -13.03
C GLN A 34 -8.14 1.09 -14.04
N VAL A 35 -7.39 2.12 -13.66
CA VAL A 35 -7.16 3.32 -14.49
C VAL A 35 -5.79 3.34 -15.16
N ASP A 36 -4.81 2.67 -14.55
CA ASP A 36 -3.46 2.49 -15.10
C ASP A 36 -2.84 1.23 -14.51
N ALA A 37 -2.00 0.54 -15.26
CA ALA A 37 -1.30 -0.64 -14.79
C ALA A 37 -0.15 -1.05 -15.70
N LYS A 38 0.88 -1.63 -15.08
CA LYS A 38 1.81 -2.53 -15.73
C LYS A 38 1.67 -3.91 -15.10
N THR A 39 1.30 -4.90 -15.90
CA THR A 39 1.20 -6.30 -15.49
C THR A 39 1.83 -7.19 -16.55
N GLY A 40 2.29 -8.37 -16.17
CA GLY A 40 2.72 -9.38 -17.13
C GLY A 40 3.30 -10.62 -16.48
N ALA A 41 3.94 -11.44 -17.29
CA ALA A 41 4.57 -12.70 -16.87
C ALA A 41 6.01 -12.50 -16.35
N GLY A 42 6.47 -11.25 -16.26
CA GLY A 42 7.79 -10.90 -15.75
C GLY A 42 8.12 -11.54 -14.40
N VAL A 43 9.38 -11.96 -14.28
CA VAL A 43 9.93 -12.65 -13.09
C VAL A 43 11.10 -11.88 -12.47
N VAL A 44 11.42 -10.68 -12.97
CA VAL A 44 12.50 -9.87 -12.42
C VAL A 44 12.10 -9.41 -11.03
N GLN A 45 13.05 -9.53 -10.11
CA GLN A 45 12.93 -9.06 -8.72
C GLN A 45 13.82 -7.85 -8.54
N PHE A 46 13.23 -6.77 -8.04
CA PHE A 46 13.92 -5.53 -7.74
C PHE A 46 14.08 -5.42 -6.23
N ASP A 47 15.31 -5.48 -5.73
CA ASP A 47 15.66 -5.45 -4.31
C ASP A 47 15.39 -4.09 -3.65
N CYS A 48 14.45 -4.07 -2.71
CA CYS A 48 14.12 -2.89 -1.92
C CYS A 48 14.91 -2.80 -0.59
N ALA A 49 15.92 -3.63 -0.33
CA ALA A 49 16.85 -3.38 0.77
C ALA A 49 17.75 -2.18 0.46
N SER A 50 18.26 -2.12 -0.78
CA SER A 50 19.32 -1.19 -1.18
C SER A 50 18.81 0.07 -1.89
N TYR A 51 17.69 -0.04 -2.60
CA TYR A 51 17.23 0.98 -3.55
C TYR A 51 15.78 1.40 -3.33
N ASP A 52 15.54 2.72 -3.41
CA ASP A 52 14.20 3.24 -3.65
C ASP A 52 13.83 2.97 -5.11
N TYR A 53 12.56 2.69 -5.38
CA TYR A 53 12.02 2.57 -6.73
C TYR A 53 10.99 3.64 -7.02
N LEU A 54 10.93 4.05 -8.28
CA LEU A 54 10.06 5.09 -8.80
C LEU A 54 9.33 4.57 -10.02
N ILE A 55 8.01 4.66 -10.04
CA ILE A 55 7.14 4.21 -11.13
C ILE A 55 6.26 5.38 -11.56
N SER A 56 6.21 5.69 -12.85
CA SER A 56 5.27 6.68 -13.37
C SER A 56 3.89 6.08 -13.60
N PHE A 57 2.83 6.82 -13.27
CA PHE A 57 1.47 6.51 -13.72
C PHE A 57 0.75 7.78 -14.19
N ILE A 58 -0.30 7.61 -14.99
CA ILE A 58 -1.12 8.73 -15.51
C ILE A 58 -2.51 8.65 -14.91
N ALA A 59 -3.01 9.76 -14.36
CA ALA A 59 -4.39 9.86 -13.88
C ALA A 59 -5.39 10.02 -15.04
N SER A 60 -5.42 9.05 -15.97
CA SER A 60 -6.21 9.15 -17.20
C SER A 60 -7.71 9.11 -16.89
N GLY A 61 -8.44 10.16 -17.28
CA GLY A 61 -9.89 10.24 -17.11
C GLY A 61 -10.36 10.36 -15.65
N VAL A 62 -9.46 10.48 -14.67
CA VAL A 62 -9.81 10.53 -13.24
C VAL A 62 -9.18 11.71 -12.50
N THR A 63 -9.87 12.16 -11.45
CA THR A 63 -9.40 13.20 -10.52
C THR A 63 -9.16 12.66 -9.11
N GLU A 64 -9.26 11.33 -8.95
CA GLU A 64 -9.06 10.62 -7.71
C GLU A 64 -8.53 9.21 -7.99
N ILE A 65 -7.90 8.60 -6.99
CA ILE A 65 -7.51 7.19 -6.99
C ILE A 65 -7.72 6.64 -5.57
N SER A 66 -8.27 5.44 -5.49
CA SER A 66 -8.73 4.86 -4.23
C SER A 66 -7.68 3.92 -3.63
N ARG A 67 -7.06 3.08 -4.46
CA ARG A 67 -6.04 2.10 -4.05
C ARG A 67 -5.02 1.84 -5.14
N ILE A 68 -3.89 1.31 -4.72
CA ILE A 68 -2.86 0.76 -5.61
C ILE A 68 -2.68 -0.73 -5.32
N GLU A 69 -2.16 -1.47 -6.29
CA GLU A 69 -1.61 -2.80 -6.06
C GLU A 69 -0.15 -2.87 -6.55
N LEU A 70 0.68 -3.57 -5.78
CA LEU A 70 2.07 -3.87 -6.12
C LEU A 70 2.24 -5.39 -6.10
N GLU A 71 2.95 -5.94 -7.10
CA GLU A 71 3.35 -7.35 -7.05
C GLU A 71 4.59 -7.49 -6.17
N LEU A 72 4.42 -8.06 -4.99
CA LEU A 72 5.41 -8.11 -3.92
C LEU A 72 5.74 -9.55 -3.54
N VAL A 73 6.93 -9.71 -2.98
CA VAL A 73 7.35 -10.90 -2.23
C VAL A 73 8.27 -10.45 -1.10
N LYS A 74 8.12 -11.02 0.09
CA LYS A 74 9.07 -10.80 1.18
C LYS A 74 10.23 -11.78 1.12
N ASP A 75 11.40 -11.32 1.53
CA ASP A 75 12.54 -12.17 1.87
C ASP A 75 12.82 -12.14 3.38
N GLY A 76 13.25 -13.26 3.93
CA GLY A 76 13.38 -13.48 5.37
C GLY A 76 12.08 -13.13 6.12
N THR A 77 12.16 -12.25 7.12
CA THR A 77 11.00 -11.78 7.88
C THR A 77 10.27 -10.60 7.23
N GLY A 78 10.75 -10.11 6.09
CA GLY A 78 10.22 -8.95 5.39
C GLY A 78 10.57 -7.62 6.07
N ALA A 79 10.08 -6.52 5.47
CA ALA A 79 10.12 -5.20 6.06
C ALA A 79 8.87 -4.40 5.66
N ASP A 80 8.46 -3.42 6.47
CA ASP A 80 7.33 -2.54 6.14
C ASP A 80 7.56 -1.85 4.78
N VAL A 81 6.58 -1.95 3.88
CA VAL A 81 6.63 -1.28 2.58
C VAL A 81 6.04 0.11 2.73
N THR A 82 6.85 1.14 2.48
CA THR A 82 6.38 2.52 2.45
C THR A 82 6.17 2.93 1.00
N VAL A 83 4.96 3.37 0.70
CA VAL A 83 4.59 3.86 -0.63
C VAL A 83 4.20 5.32 -0.55
N GLU A 84 4.70 6.11 -1.49
CA GLU A 84 4.38 7.53 -1.62
C GLU A 84 3.85 7.82 -3.02
N ILE A 85 2.84 8.69 -3.11
CA ILE A 85 2.41 9.30 -4.37
C ILE A 85 2.93 10.73 -4.37
N ARG A 86 3.59 11.13 -5.45
CA ARG A 86 4.20 12.44 -5.61
C ARG A 86 3.83 13.09 -6.93
N SER A 87 3.70 14.41 -6.92
CA SER A 87 3.53 15.24 -8.12
C SER A 87 4.75 16.12 -8.34
N GLY A 88 5.12 16.36 -9.61
CA GLY A 88 6.22 17.27 -9.95
C GLY A 88 7.62 16.81 -9.51
N LEU A 89 7.81 15.53 -9.17
CA LEU A 89 9.13 14.96 -8.92
C LEU A 89 9.95 14.94 -10.23
N SER A 90 11.24 15.29 -10.14
CA SER A 90 12.16 15.25 -11.26
C SER A 90 13.16 14.09 -11.15
N ILE A 91 13.30 13.33 -12.24
CA ILE A 91 14.20 12.17 -12.30
C ILE A 91 15.68 12.54 -12.23
N ASP A 92 16.06 13.78 -12.56
CA ASP A 92 17.43 14.26 -12.41
C ASP A 92 17.84 14.46 -10.94
N GLY A 93 16.87 14.41 -10.02
CA GLY A 93 17.09 14.60 -8.58
C GLY A 93 17.05 16.06 -8.13
N SER A 94 16.72 17.01 -9.01
CA SER A 94 16.61 18.44 -8.67
C SER A 94 15.47 18.76 -7.70
N THR A 95 14.42 17.93 -7.69
CA THR A 95 13.29 18.07 -6.76
C THR A 95 12.61 16.73 -6.48
N GLU A 96 12.24 16.50 -5.22
CA GLU A 96 11.41 15.37 -4.79
C GLU A 96 9.92 15.60 -5.07
N GLY A 97 9.55 16.74 -5.64
CA GLY A 97 8.16 17.12 -5.87
C GLY A 97 7.34 17.27 -4.58
N THR A 98 6.03 17.38 -4.75
CA THR A 98 5.08 17.46 -3.63
C THR A 98 4.62 16.07 -3.23
N LEU A 99 4.66 15.76 -1.93
CA LEU A 99 4.05 14.54 -1.39
C LEU A 99 2.53 14.68 -1.41
N VAL A 100 1.86 13.83 -2.19
CA VAL A 100 0.39 13.78 -2.29
C VAL A 100 -0.18 12.84 -1.24
N LYS A 101 0.41 11.64 -1.11
CA LYS A 101 0.00 10.64 -0.11
C LYS A 101 1.18 9.79 0.30
N LYS A 102 1.18 9.32 1.54
CA LYS A 102 2.10 8.31 2.06
C LYS A 102 1.32 7.25 2.81
N MET A 103 1.59 5.99 2.53
CA MET A 103 0.98 4.83 3.19
C MET A 103 2.03 3.79 3.51
N VAL A 104 1.72 2.94 4.49
CA VAL A 104 2.58 1.85 4.91
C VAL A 104 1.78 0.56 4.82
N LEU A 105 2.35 -0.45 4.16
CA LEU A 105 1.91 -1.83 4.20
C LEU A 105 2.80 -2.59 5.19
N PRO A 106 2.27 -3.06 6.32
CA PRO A 106 3.03 -3.80 7.33
C PRO A 106 3.66 -5.09 6.78
N THR A 107 4.84 -5.45 7.29
CA THR A 107 5.55 -6.68 6.89
C THR A 107 4.74 -7.96 7.13
N GLU A 108 3.89 -7.95 8.17
CA GLU A 108 3.02 -9.07 8.54
C GLU A 108 2.01 -9.40 7.43
N PHE A 109 1.73 -8.43 6.55
CA PHE A 109 0.77 -8.60 5.46
C PHE A 109 1.45 -9.09 4.19
N LEU A 110 2.79 -9.03 4.13
CA LEU A 110 3.52 -9.37 2.92
C LEU A 110 3.48 -10.87 2.61
N PRO A 111 3.31 -11.22 1.33
CA PRO A 111 3.18 -12.60 0.91
C PRO A 111 4.58 -13.23 0.84
N ALA A 112 4.66 -14.52 1.21
CA ALA A 112 5.90 -15.31 1.11
C ALA A 112 6.19 -15.76 -0.34
N ALA A 113 5.20 -15.64 -1.22
CA ALA A 113 5.34 -15.90 -2.65
C ALA A 113 4.82 -14.69 -3.42
N LYS A 114 5.30 -14.51 -4.65
CA LYS A 114 4.91 -13.42 -5.54
C LYS A 114 3.40 -13.26 -5.61
N SER A 115 2.87 -12.13 -5.15
CA SER A 115 1.45 -11.83 -5.18
C SER A 115 1.17 -10.32 -5.19
N TYR A 116 0.02 -9.92 -5.73
CA TYR A 116 -0.42 -8.54 -5.66
C TYR A 116 -0.94 -8.20 -4.26
N MET A 117 -0.40 -7.15 -3.67
CA MET A 117 -0.86 -6.59 -2.41
C MET A 117 -1.50 -5.23 -2.64
N SER A 118 -2.71 -5.05 -2.12
CA SER A 118 -3.42 -3.78 -2.24
C SER A 118 -3.10 -2.84 -1.08
N VAL A 119 -2.79 -1.58 -1.41
CA VAL A 119 -2.55 -0.50 -0.44
C VAL A 119 -3.60 0.60 -0.67
N PRO A 120 -4.42 0.95 0.32
CA PRO A 120 -5.42 1.99 0.18
C PRO A 120 -4.76 3.37 0.25
N VAL A 121 -5.17 4.31 -0.62
CA VAL A 121 -4.56 5.64 -0.68
C VAL A 121 -5.56 6.78 -0.57
N ASP A 122 -6.80 6.61 -1.05
CA ASP A 122 -7.89 7.60 -0.98
C ASP A 122 -7.40 9.02 -1.28
N VAL A 123 -6.96 9.22 -2.53
CA VAL A 123 -6.40 10.49 -3.00
C VAL A 123 -7.40 11.17 -3.92
N THR A 124 -7.73 12.41 -3.62
CA THR A 124 -8.59 13.28 -4.44
C THR A 124 -7.83 14.51 -4.91
N GLY A 125 -8.40 15.27 -5.85
CA GLY A 125 -7.80 16.50 -6.38
C GLY A 125 -6.66 16.26 -7.36
N LEU A 126 -6.60 15.09 -8.00
CA LEU A 126 -5.69 14.83 -9.10
C LEU A 126 -6.13 15.60 -10.35
N THR A 127 -5.16 15.94 -11.20
CA THR A 127 -5.44 16.51 -12.52
C THR A 127 -5.51 15.38 -13.54
N SER A 128 -6.65 15.25 -14.22
CA SER A 128 -6.82 14.23 -15.24
C SER A 128 -5.79 14.35 -16.36
N GLY A 129 -5.17 13.24 -16.74
CA GLY A 129 -4.11 13.16 -17.74
C GLY A 129 -2.73 13.61 -17.24
N ALA A 130 -2.60 14.09 -16.00
CA ALA A 130 -1.29 14.42 -15.43
C ALA A 130 -0.54 13.16 -15.01
N ARG A 131 0.80 13.24 -15.10
CA ARG A 131 1.71 12.21 -14.60
C ARG A 131 1.97 12.40 -13.11
N TYR A 132 1.86 11.30 -12.38
CA TYR A 132 2.25 11.18 -10.98
C TYR A 132 3.30 10.09 -10.83
N TRP A 133 3.95 10.10 -9.67
CA TRP A 133 5.04 9.20 -9.35
C TRP A 133 4.69 8.38 -8.12
N LEU A 134 4.77 7.06 -8.26
CA LEU A 134 4.72 6.12 -7.17
C LEU A 134 6.14 5.83 -6.70
N VAL A 135 6.47 6.21 -5.47
CA VAL A 135 7.76 5.93 -4.84
C VAL A 135 7.61 4.79 -3.86
N ILE A 136 8.39 3.73 -4.06
CA ILE A 136 8.50 2.60 -3.14
C ILE A 136 9.83 2.80 -2.41
N ARG A 137 9.75 3.11 -1.12
CA ARG A 137 10.93 3.41 -0.33
C ARG A 137 11.62 2.12 0.10
N LYS A 138 12.94 2.12 0.01
CA LYS A 138 13.76 1.04 0.51
C LYS A 138 13.60 0.87 2.01
N LYS A 139 13.64 -0.38 2.46
CA LYS A 139 13.64 -0.71 3.87
C LYS A 139 14.14 -2.14 4.09
N GLY A 140 14.63 -2.38 5.30
CA GLY A 140 15.15 -3.67 5.70
C GLY A 140 16.67 -3.71 5.66
N ASP A 141 17.18 -4.93 5.60
CA ASP A 141 18.60 -5.25 5.49
C ASP A 141 18.81 -6.35 4.43
N ALA A 142 20.04 -6.83 4.28
CA ALA A 142 20.39 -7.84 3.28
C ALA A 142 19.69 -9.20 3.48
N THR A 143 18.98 -9.43 4.59
CA THR A 143 18.29 -10.68 4.93
C THR A 143 16.78 -10.48 5.08
N ASN A 144 16.35 -9.36 5.65
CA ASN A 144 14.94 -9.07 5.95
C ASN A 144 14.50 -7.85 5.15
N HIS A 145 13.93 -8.10 3.98
CA HIS A 145 13.52 -7.06 3.03
C HIS A 145 12.39 -7.58 2.13
N PHE A 146 12.06 -6.83 1.09
CA PHE A 146 11.05 -7.22 0.12
C PHE A 146 11.53 -6.89 -1.30
N HIS A 147 10.90 -7.55 -2.27
CA HIS A 147 11.08 -7.23 -3.67
C HIS A 147 9.77 -6.74 -4.26
N VAL A 148 9.89 -5.81 -5.22
CA VAL A 148 8.84 -5.58 -6.20
C VAL A 148 9.17 -6.38 -7.45
N HIS A 149 8.15 -6.88 -8.14
CA HIS A 149 8.33 -7.68 -9.34
C HIS A 149 8.09 -6.88 -10.62
N GLY A 150 8.67 -7.33 -11.72
CA GLY A 150 8.38 -6.78 -13.03
C GLY A 150 9.05 -7.50 -14.19
N GLU A 151 9.23 -6.76 -15.26
CA GLU A 151 9.64 -7.26 -16.58
C GLU A 151 11.16 -7.28 -16.76
N THR A 152 11.60 -7.99 -17.79
CA THR A 152 13.03 -8.01 -18.23
C THR A 152 13.42 -6.81 -19.08
N ASN A 153 12.45 -5.98 -19.49
CA ASN A 153 12.66 -4.81 -20.34
C ASN A 153 12.03 -3.56 -19.72
N ALA A 154 12.58 -2.40 -20.07
CA ALA A 154 11.92 -1.11 -19.83
C ALA A 154 10.67 -0.96 -20.70
N ASP A 155 9.76 -0.09 -20.26
CA ASP A 155 8.53 0.24 -20.98
C ASP A 155 8.41 1.77 -21.08
N SER A 156 8.32 2.30 -22.30
CA SER A 156 8.24 3.74 -22.52
C SER A 156 6.90 4.35 -22.07
N ASN A 157 5.85 3.54 -21.90
CA ASN A 157 4.57 3.99 -21.37
C ASN A 157 4.55 4.00 -19.84
N HIS A 158 5.37 3.16 -19.20
CA HIS A 158 5.45 3.00 -17.75
C HIS A 158 6.90 3.11 -17.27
N LEU A 159 7.40 4.36 -17.26
CA LEU A 159 8.78 4.65 -16.92
C LEU A 159 9.07 4.28 -15.47
N CYS A 160 10.15 3.51 -15.27
CA CYS A 160 10.59 3.06 -13.96
C CYS A 160 12.05 3.46 -13.71
N TYR A 161 12.35 3.84 -12.48
CA TYR A 161 13.69 4.24 -12.05
C TYR A 161 14.00 3.72 -10.65
N TYR A 162 15.29 3.79 -10.27
CA TYR A 162 15.77 3.44 -8.95
C TYR A 162 16.92 4.34 -8.50
N ARG A 163 17.17 4.40 -7.19
CA ARG A 163 18.38 5.04 -6.62
C ARG A 163 18.67 4.55 -5.22
N SER A 164 19.93 4.60 -4.80
CA SER A 164 20.38 4.15 -3.48
C SER A 164 20.38 5.26 -2.41
N GLY A 165 20.18 6.51 -2.81
CA GLY A 165 20.24 7.67 -1.92
C GLY A 165 19.66 8.91 -2.60
N THR A 166 20.10 10.09 -2.18
CA THR A 166 19.69 11.36 -2.82
C THR A 166 20.37 11.52 -4.18
N GLY A 167 19.71 12.22 -5.10
CA GLY A 167 20.25 12.54 -6.42
C GLY A 167 19.46 11.89 -7.55
N THR A 168 20.12 11.78 -8.70
CA THR A 168 19.54 11.33 -9.97
C THR A 168 19.02 9.89 -9.88
N TRP A 169 17.83 9.70 -10.43
CA TRP A 169 17.17 8.42 -10.60
C TRP A 169 17.70 7.72 -11.86
N ALA A 170 18.20 6.50 -11.70
CA ALA A 170 18.68 5.69 -12.81
C ALA A 170 17.53 4.88 -13.43
N PRO A 171 17.41 4.79 -14.77
CA PRO A 171 16.34 4.02 -15.41
C PRO A 171 16.47 2.52 -15.10
N THR A 172 15.33 1.84 -14.99
CA THR A 172 15.26 0.38 -14.82
C THR A 172 14.12 -0.22 -15.63
N ASN A 173 13.99 -1.54 -15.58
CA ASN A 173 12.92 -2.28 -16.23
C ASN A 173 11.55 -1.97 -15.63
N ALA A 174 10.50 -2.28 -16.38
CA ALA A 174 9.14 -1.97 -15.95
C ALA A 174 8.73 -2.80 -14.71
N ILE A 175 8.26 -2.13 -13.67
CA ILE A 175 7.79 -2.75 -12.42
C ILE A 175 6.27 -2.93 -12.49
N HIS A 176 5.77 -4.04 -11.95
CA HIS A 176 4.35 -4.34 -11.93
C HIS A 176 3.61 -3.50 -10.89
N PHE A 177 2.53 -2.86 -11.34
CA PHE A 177 1.63 -2.07 -10.50
C PHE A 177 0.23 -2.02 -11.12
N LYS A 178 -0.76 -1.67 -10.29
CA LYS A 178 -2.10 -1.29 -10.75
C LYS A 178 -2.60 -0.11 -9.92
N ILE A 179 -3.33 0.79 -10.56
CA ILE A 179 -3.98 1.95 -9.94
C ILE A 179 -5.48 1.81 -10.16
N PHE A 180 -6.28 1.99 -9.11
CA PHE A 180 -7.73 1.86 -9.15
C PHE A 180 -8.43 3.12 -8.68
N SER A 181 -9.62 3.38 -9.23
CA SER A 181 -10.50 4.51 -8.89
C SER A 181 -11.97 4.08 -8.90
N GLY A 182 -12.83 4.83 -8.19
CA GLY A 182 -14.28 4.64 -8.17
C GLY A 182 -14.79 3.57 -7.21
N GLU A 183 -16.13 3.46 -7.12
CA GLU A 183 -16.85 2.70 -6.09
C GLU A 183 -17.70 1.56 -6.69
N ASN A 184 -17.04 0.61 -7.35
CA ASN A 184 -17.68 -0.62 -7.84
C ASN A 184 -17.01 -1.87 -7.27
N GLY A 185 -17.76 -2.97 -7.27
CA GLY A 185 -17.31 -4.26 -6.73
C GLY A 185 -17.46 -4.37 -5.21
N GLU A 186 -16.67 -5.27 -4.62
CA GLU A 186 -16.71 -5.57 -3.19
C GLU A 186 -15.93 -4.51 -2.39
N LEU A 187 -16.28 -4.36 -1.11
CA LEU A 187 -15.51 -3.50 -0.21
C LEU A 187 -14.11 -4.08 -0.04
N LYS A 188 -13.08 -3.35 -0.49
CA LYS A 188 -11.69 -3.79 -0.40
C LYS A 188 -10.97 -3.23 0.83
N HIS A 189 -11.18 -1.96 1.16
CA HIS A 189 -10.57 -1.33 2.32
C HIS A 189 -11.51 -0.38 3.08
N GLY A 190 -11.33 -0.30 4.39
CA GLY A 190 -11.85 0.80 5.20
C GLY A 190 -10.68 1.60 5.78
N MET A 191 -10.58 2.89 5.46
CA MET A 191 -9.53 3.78 5.96
C MET A 191 -10.03 4.67 7.10
N TYR A 192 -9.19 4.87 8.11
CA TYR A 192 -9.43 5.71 9.28
C TYR A 192 -8.17 6.56 9.54
N GLY A 193 -8.01 7.65 8.78
CA GLY A 193 -6.76 8.41 8.73
C GLY A 193 -5.65 7.59 8.06
N ASN A 194 -4.57 7.31 8.78
CA ASN A 194 -3.45 6.50 8.28
C ASN A 194 -3.59 5.00 8.63
N GLY A 195 -4.53 4.65 9.51
CA GLY A 195 -4.91 3.26 9.75
C GLY A 195 -5.90 2.78 8.70
N TYR A 196 -5.90 1.49 8.42
CA TYR A 196 -6.83 0.90 7.47
C TYR A 196 -7.10 -0.57 7.79
N THR A 197 -8.19 -1.06 7.22
CA THR A 197 -8.55 -2.47 7.18
C THR A 197 -8.59 -2.90 5.72
N THR A 198 -8.04 -4.06 5.38
CA THR A 198 -8.21 -4.70 4.07
C THR A 198 -9.07 -5.94 4.23
N VAL A 199 -10.00 -6.15 3.31
CA VAL A 199 -10.92 -7.28 3.31
C VAL A 199 -10.61 -8.17 2.10
N GLU A 200 -10.47 -9.47 2.35
CA GLU A 200 -10.32 -10.49 1.31
C GLU A 200 -11.51 -11.42 1.34
N TYR A 201 -11.97 -11.83 0.16
CA TYR A 201 -13.14 -12.67 -0.01
C TYR A 201 -12.74 -14.04 -0.61
N SER A 202 -13.57 -15.04 -0.34
CA SER A 202 -13.54 -16.35 -0.99
C SER A 202 -14.95 -16.63 -1.50
N GLY A 203 -15.17 -16.40 -2.80
CA GLY A 203 -16.53 -16.18 -3.30
C GLY A 203 -17.12 -14.92 -2.66
N GLU A 204 -18.35 -15.00 -2.19
CA GLU A 204 -19.06 -13.87 -1.57
C GLU A 204 -18.79 -13.74 -0.05
N MET A 205 -18.01 -14.65 0.55
CA MET A 205 -17.73 -14.66 1.99
C MET A 205 -16.38 -14.04 2.30
N ILE A 206 -16.31 -13.19 3.32
CA ILE A 206 -15.04 -12.63 3.79
C ILE A 206 -14.17 -13.76 4.35
N SER A 207 -13.02 -14.02 3.74
CA SER A 207 -12.08 -15.05 4.16
C SER A 207 -11.05 -14.54 5.17
N LYS A 208 -10.61 -13.28 5.01
CA LYS A 208 -9.53 -12.70 5.78
C LYS A 208 -9.67 -11.19 5.90
N MET A 209 -9.17 -10.64 6.99
CA MET A 209 -9.12 -9.21 7.24
C MET A 209 -7.72 -8.83 7.75
N TYR A 210 -7.09 -7.87 7.07
CA TYR A 210 -5.87 -7.25 7.57
C TYR A 210 -6.25 -5.97 8.29
N ARG A 211 -5.66 -5.71 9.47
CA ARG A 211 -5.91 -4.48 10.22
C ARG A 211 -4.59 -3.81 10.57
N TYR A 212 -4.40 -2.63 9.99
CA TYR A 212 -3.31 -1.75 10.35
C TYR A 212 -3.80 -0.53 11.10
N LEU A 213 -3.24 -0.28 12.28
CA LEU A 213 -3.45 0.93 13.03
C LEU A 213 -2.10 1.44 13.56
N PRO A 214 -1.51 2.47 12.95
CA PRO A 214 -0.23 3.00 13.40
C PRO A 214 -0.35 3.60 14.81
N PRO A 215 0.73 3.61 15.61
CA PRO A 215 0.79 4.45 16.79
C PRO A 215 0.82 5.94 16.40
N ALA A 216 0.49 6.82 17.35
CA ALA A 216 0.59 8.26 17.09
C ALA A 216 2.06 8.66 16.81
N GLY A 217 2.28 9.38 15.71
CA GLY A 217 3.60 9.94 15.37
C GLY A 217 4.63 8.98 14.79
N THR A 218 4.32 7.68 14.65
CA THR A 218 5.20 6.69 14.02
C THR A 218 4.39 5.67 13.23
N THR A 219 5.01 5.07 12.21
CA THR A 219 4.41 3.95 11.47
C THR A 219 4.89 2.59 11.98
N GLN A 220 5.89 2.57 12.87
CA GLN A 220 6.46 1.35 13.43
C GLN A 220 5.63 0.85 14.61
N GLY A 221 5.33 -0.45 14.64
CA GLY A 221 4.46 -1.07 15.63
C GLY A 221 2.98 -0.74 15.40
N GLY A 222 2.20 -0.72 16.47
CA GLY A 222 0.74 -0.55 16.42
C GLY A 222 -0.01 -1.86 16.23
N ILE A 223 -1.27 -1.80 15.81
CA ILE A 223 -2.05 -3.00 15.47
C ILE A 223 -1.70 -3.39 14.04
N ARG A 224 -1.34 -4.65 13.84
CA ARG A 224 -0.85 -5.20 12.56
C ARG A 224 -1.35 -6.62 12.40
N ASP A 225 -2.66 -6.78 12.53
CA ASP A 225 -3.27 -8.09 12.70
C ASP A 225 -3.76 -8.65 11.37
N VAL A 226 -3.65 -9.97 11.22
CA VAL A 226 -4.26 -10.72 10.12
C VAL A 226 -5.28 -11.66 10.71
N LEU A 227 -6.56 -11.32 10.60
CA LEU A 227 -7.65 -12.18 11.07
C LEU A 227 -8.10 -13.08 9.93
N THR A 228 -8.11 -14.38 10.15
CA THR A 228 -8.73 -15.36 9.25
C THR A 228 -10.09 -15.76 9.79
N TYR A 229 -11.10 -15.79 8.93
CA TYR A 229 -12.46 -16.12 9.31
C TYR A 229 -12.83 -17.56 8.97
N THR A 230 -13.53 -18.20 9.91
CA THR A 230 -14.12 -19.53 9.74
C THR A 230 -15.63 -19.41 9.68
N TRP A 231 -16.22 -19.93 8.61
CA TRP A 231 -17.65 -19.93 8.36
C TRP A 231 -18.27 -21.32 8.56
N ASN A 232 -19.56 -21.37 8.86
CA ASN A 232 -20.37 -22.58 8.84
C ASN A 232 -21.64 -22.30 8.03
N GLY A 233 -21.66 -22.73 6.77
CA GLY A 233 -22.60 -22.19 5.79
C GLY A 233 -22.42 -20.68 5.67
N GLU A 234 -23.52 -19.93 5.78
CA GLU A 234 -23.53 -18.46 5.70
C GLU A 234 -23.21 -17.76 7.04
N TYR A 235 -22.93 -18.53 8.10
CA TYR A 235 -22.71 -17.97 9.44
C TYR A 235 -21.22 -17.83 9.76
N LEU A 236 -20.78 -16.60 10.06
CA LEU A 236 -19.45 -16.36 10.59
C LEU A 236 -19.35 -16.99 11.98
N LYS A 237 -18.52 -18.02 12.10
CA LYS A 237 -18.38 -18.79 13.35
C LYS A 237 -17.31 -18.20 14.26
N ARG A 238 -16.14 -17.87 13.70
CA ARG A 238 -14.96 -17.38 14.43
C ARG A 238 -14.05 -16.53 13.56
N GLY A 239 -13.33 -15.60 14.17
CA GLY A 239 -12.11 -15.01 13.64
C GLY A 239 -10.92 -15.39 14.54
N GLY A 240 -9.79 -15.73 13.94
CA GLY A 240 -8.54 -16.05 14.64
C GLY A 240 -7.35 -15.35 13.99
N LEU A 241 -6.33 -15.06 14.79
CA LEU A 241 -5.03 -14.53 14.34
C LEU A 241 -4.15 -15.66 13.77
#